data_AF-A0A955FTA9-F1
#
_entry.id   AF-A0A955FTA9-F1
#
_cell.length_a   1.000
_cell.length_b   1.000
_cell.length_c   1.000
_cell.angle_alpha   90.00
_cell.angle_beta   90.00
_cell.angle_gamma   90.00
#
_symmetry.space_group_name_H-M   'P 1'
#
loop_
_entity.id
_entity.type
_entity.pdbx_description
1 polymer ?
#
loop_
_entity_poly.entity_id
_entity_poly.type
_entity_poly.pdbx_seq_one_letter_code
_entity_poly.pdbx_strand_id
1 'polypeptide(L)'
;MQLLRKLFAYPEVWVLTFIALLTRLWYLGRPSDIVFDEVYFRQFAADYLSGHYFFDIHPPLVKLLFAGVGTLFGLSPHDVAEGAAGVEVLRILPAIAGAILVPLMYVVLRQFGLSRRIATLGALFVLCDNALLVESRFVLMDSLLLLFGIAAISCFLQFRKSSGRRRVVWLVGMSLCIGMLVGTKWTGLAIAGLLAVVWLYEYGMQKSHKNWRQFVSECAVVVAIVSGVYIGCFAIHFSLLPFSGDGDVFMSER
;
A
#
# COMPACT_ATOMS: atom_id res chain seq x y z
N MET A 1 -6.77 16.57 -13.01
CA MET A 1 -8.21 16.30 -12.76
C MET A 1 -9.00 16.02 -14.03
N GLN A 2 -8.78 16.72 -15.15
CA GLN A 2 -9.41 16.35 -16.43
C GLN A 2 -9.01 14.95 -16.92
N LEU A 3 -7.73 14.55 -16.79
CA LEU A 3 -7.31 13.19 -17.17
C LEU A 3 -7.95 12.10 -16.29
N LEU A 4 -7.92 12.25 -14.96
CA LEU A 4 -8.55 11.28 -14.05
C LEU A 4 -10.07 11.21 -14.23
N ARG A 5 -10.75 12.35 -14.37
CA ARG A 5 -12.19 12.37 -14.71
C ARG A 5 -12.47 11.69 -16.06
N LYS A 6 -11.60 11.86 -17.06
CA LYS A 6 -11.70 11.14 -18.33
C LYS A 6 -11.37 9.65 -18.20
N LEU A 7 -10.47 9.27 -17.30
CA LEU A 7 -10.11 7.87 -17.06
C LEU A 7 -11.28 7.09 -16.44
N PHE A 8 -11.98 7.67 -15.47
CA PHE A 8 -13.20 7.08 -14.91
C PHE A 8 -14.40 7.12 -15.86
N ALA A 9 -14.32 7.87 -16.97
CA ALA A 9 -15.33 7.83 -18.02
C ALA A 9 -15.12 6.67 -19.02
N TYR A 10 -13.98 5.97 -18.96
CA TYR A 10 -13.71 4.83 -19.83
C TYR A 10 -14.32 3.55 -19.25
N PRO A 11 -15.17 2.84 -20.01
CA PRO A 11 -15.80 1.60 -19.54
C PRO A 11 -14.78 0.52 -19.17
N GLU A 12 -13.60 0.51 -19.81
CA GLU A 12 -12.55 -0.46 -19.54
C GLU A 12 -12.10 -0.45 -18.08
N VAL A 13 -12.03 0.73 -17.44
CA VAL A 13 -11.64 0.83 -16.03
C VAL A 13 -12.65 0.13 -15.13
N TRP A 14 -13.95 0.32 -15.38
CA TRP A 14 -15.01 -0.32 -14.60
C TRP A 14 -15.09 -1.81 -14.84
N VAL A 15 -14.97 -2.27 -16.09
CA VAL A 15 -14.96 -3.69 -16.44
C VAL A 15 -13.77 -4.39 -15.79
N LEU A 16 -12.56 -3.82 -15.91
CA LEU A 16 -11.36 -4.35 -15.27
C LEU A 16 -11.50 -4.39 -13.74
N THR A 17 -12.06 -3.33 -13.13
CA THR A 17 -12.29 -3.28 -11.68
C THR A 17 -13.27 -4.37 -11.24
N PHE A 18 -14.38 -4.53 -11.96
CA PHE A 18 -15.39 -5.54 -11.65
C PHE A 18 -14.81 -6.96 -11.74
N ILE A 19 -14.09 -7.28 -12.82
CA ILE A 19 -13.47 -8.61 -12.98
C ILE A 19 -12.35 -8.82 -11.94
N ALA A 20 -11.57 -7.78 -11.61
CA ALA A 20 -10.53 -7.86 -10.59
C ALA A 20 -11.11 -8.13 -9.20
N LEU A 21 -12.20 -7.46 -8.84
CA LEU A 21 -12.93 -7.72 -7.59
C LEU A 21 -13.53 -9.12 -7.60
N LEU A 22 -14.19 -9.52 -8.69
CA LEU A 22 -14.76 -10.85 -8.82
C LEU A 22 -13.68 -11.91 -8.60
N THR A 23 -12.58 -11.88 -9.35
CA THR A 23 -11.51 -12.90 -9.28
C THR A 23 -10.83 -12.98 -7.91
N ARG A 24 -10.62 -11.84 -7.24
CA ARG A 24 -9.90 -11.79 -5.96
C ARG A 24 -10.80 -12.06 -4.77
N LEU A 25 -12.05 -11.61 -4.80
CA LEU A 25 -13.01 -11.86 -3.72
C LEU A 25 -13.78 -13.17 -3.91
N TRP A 26 -13.65 -13.83 -5.08
CA TRP A 26 -14.31 -15.10 -5.34
C TRP A 26 -13.83 -16.18 -4.37
N TYR A 27 -14.72 -16.53 -3.46
CA TYR A 27 -14.56 -17.65 -2.55
C TYR A 27 -13.32 -17.53 -1.66
N LEU A 28 -13.22 -16.37 -1.01
CA LEU A 28 -12.07 -15.96 -0.21
C LEU A 28 -11.85 -16.84 1.03
N GLY A 29 -12.93 -17.44 1.56
CA GLY A 29 -12.87 -18.41 2.65
C GLY A 29 -12.25 -19.78 2.27
N ARG A 30 -11.89 -20.02 1.00
CA ARG A 30 -11.17 -21.23 0.59
C ARG A 30 -9.73 -20.94 0.12
N PRO A 31 -8.73 -21.71 0.59
CA PRO A 31 -8.82 -22.75 1.62
C PRO A 31 -9.14 -22.15 3.01
N SER A 32 -9.83 -22.90 3.88
CA SER A 32 -10.11 -22.46 5.25
C SER A 32 -8.89 -22.56 6.16
N ASP A 33 -7.89 -23.35 5.74
CA ASP A 33 -6.63 -23.52 6.44
C ASP A 33 -5.75 -22.27 6.35
N ILE A 34 -4.86 -22.16 7.34
CA ILE A 34 -3.77 -21.19 7.36
C ILE A 34 -2.72 -21.64 6.35
N VAL A 35 -2.36 -20.77 5.41
CA VAL A 35 -1.35 -21.06 4.40
C VAL A 35 -0.19 -20.10 4.53
N PHE A 36 1.04 -20.63 4.51
CA PHE A 36 2.26 -19.81 4.41
C PHE A 36 2.33 -18.75 5.52
N ASP A 37 2.73 -17.52 5.20
CA ASP A 37 2.93 -16.42 6.15
C ASP A 37 1.65 -15.89 6.80
N GLU A 38 0.46 -16.41 6.43
CA GLU A 38 -0.79 -16.06 7.12
C GLU A 38 -0.72 -16.36 8.62
N VAL A 39 0.04 -17.40 9.01
CA VAL A 39 0.25 -17.75 10.42
C VAL A 39 0.79 -16.55 11.21
N TYR A 40 1.72 -15.81 10.64
CA TYR A 40 2.36 -14.66 11.30
C TYR A 40 1.44 -13.44 11.31
N PHE A 41 0.91 -13.05 10.15
CA PHE A 41 0.09 -11.82 10.06
C PHE A 41 -1.23 -11.91 10.82
N ARG A 42 -1.81 -13.10 10.92
CA ARG A 42 -2.96 -13.35 11.78
C ARG A 42 -2.58 -13.22 13.25
N GLN A 43 -1.50 -13.87 13.68
CA GLN A 43 -1.05 -13.76 15.07
C GLN A 43 -0.77 -12.31 15.45
N PHE A 44 -0.06 -11.55 14.62
CA PHE A 44 0.21 -10.14 14.87
C PHE A 44 -1.06 -9.30 15.00
N ALA A 45 -2.09 -9.58 14.18
CA ALA A 45 -3.37 -8.91 14.31
C ALA A 45 -4.08 -9.29 15.64
N ALA A 46 -4.01 -10.55 16.07
CA ALA A 46 -4.53 -10.99 17.36
C ALA A 46 -3.77 -10.37 18.54
N ASP A 47 -2.46 -10.22 18.44
CA ASP A 47 -1.61 -9.58 19.44
C ASP A 47 -1.99 -8.11 19.62
N TYR A 48 -2.27 -7.39 18.53
CA TYR A 48 -2.82 -6.03 18.61
C TYR A 48 -4.19 -5.96 19.26
N LEU A 49 -5.08 -6.93 18.99
CA LEU A 49 -6.41 -6.97 19.58
C LEU A 49 -6.38 -7.33 21.08
N SER A 50 -5.38 -8.10 21.50
CA SER A 50 -5.18 -8.49 22.90
C SER A 50 -4.28 -7.55 23.69
N GLY A 51 -3.49 -6.73 23.00
CA GLY A 51 -2.56 -5.75 23.57
C GLY A 51 -1.19 -6.33 24.00
N HIS A 52 -0.84 -7.55 23.58
CA HIS A 52 0.43 -8.19 23.97
C HIS A 52 1.55 -7.85 22.99
N TYR A 53 2.70 -7.43 23.53
CA TYR A 53 3.83 -7.01 22.72
C TYR A 53 4.44 -8.16 21.90
N PHE A 54 4.73 -7.89 20.64
CA PHE A 54 5.39 -8.82 19.71
C PHE A 54 6.47 -8.09 18.92
N PHE A 55 7.45 -8.87 18.44
CA PHE A 55 8.50 -8.38 17.56
C PHE A 55 8.30 -8.92 16.14
N ASP A 56 8.50 -8.05 15.13
CA ASP A 56 8.57 -8.44 13.74
C ASP A 56 9.58 -7.57 12.98
N ILE A 57 10.17 -8.14 11.92
CA ILE A 57 11.15 -7.46 11.07
C ILE A 57 10.54 -6.36 10.20
N HIS A 58 9.24 -6.41 9.91
CA HIS A 58 8.60 -5.46 9.03
C HIS A 58 7.95 -4.31 9.80
N PRO A 59 7.95 -3.09 9.25
CA PRO A 59 7.21 -1.97 9.82
C PRO A 59 5.71 -2.27 10.05
N PRO A 60 5.05 -1.56 10.99
CA PRO A 60 3.80 -2.05 11.56
C PRO A 60 2.54 -1.75 10.74
N LEU A 61 2.61 -0.95 9.65
CA LEU A 61 1.39 -0.41 9.02
C LEU A 61 0.39 -1.50 8.63
N VAL A 62 0.82 -2.53 7.90
CA VAL A 62 -0.12 -3.53 7.40
C VAL A 62 -0.67 -4.40 8.53
N LYS A 63 0.14 -4.70 9.56
CA LYS A 63 -0.32 -5.44 10.74
C LYS A 63 -1.37 -4.62 11.52
N LEU A 64 -1.17 -3.30 11.64
CA LEU A 64 -2.17 -2.38 12.18
C LEU A 64 -3.45 -2.33 11.33
N LEU A 65 -3.34 -2.39 10.00
CA LEU A 65 -4.51 -2.43 9.13
C LEU A 65 -5.29 -3.74 9.29
N PHE A 66 -4.61 -4.89 9.42
CA PHE A 66 -5.28 -6.16 9.72
C PHE A 66 -5.99 -6.13 11.08
N ALA A 67 -5.32 -5.64 12.12
CA ALA A 67 -5.96 -5.44 13.42
C ALA A 67 -7.18 -4.51 13.32
N GLY A 68 -7.06 -3.41 12.58
CA GLY A 68 -8.17 -2.48 12.33
C GLY A 68 -9.36 -3.12 11.60
N VAL A 69 -9.11 -4.01 10.63
CA VAL A 69 -10.17 -4.82 10.00
C VAL A 69 -10.80 -5.77 11.02
N GLY A 70 -9.99 -6.46 11.83
CA GLY A 70 -10.50 -7.32 12.91
C GLY A 70 -11.44 -6.57 13.86
N THR A 71 -11.02 -5.39 14.32
CA THR A 71 -11.84 -4.53 15.17
C THR A 71 -13.14 -4.08 14.48
N LEU A 72 -13.07 -3.68 13.20
CA LEU A 72 -14.25 -3.20 12.45
C LEU A 72 -15.33 -4.28 12.32
N PHE A 73 -14.91 -5.54 12.19
CA PHE A 73 -15.81 -6.70 12.08
C PHE A 73 -16.12 -7.36 13.43
N GLY A 74 -15.65 -6.79 14.54
CA GLY A 74 -15.93 -7.28 15.89
C GLY A 74 -15.30 -8.65 16.19
N LEU A 75 -14.17 -8.98 15.56
CA LEU A 75 -13.48 -10.24 15.78
C LEU A 75 -12.73 -10.22 17.11
N SER A 76 -12.77 -11.33 17.84
CA SER A 76 -11.92 -11.53 19.01
C SER A 76 -10.48 -11.89 18.60
N PRO A 77 -9.48 -11.75 19.48
CA PRO A 77 -8.12 -12.22 19.22
C PRO A 77 -8.07 -13.69 18.79
N HIS A 78 -8.88 -14.55 19.42
CA HIS A 78 -8.98 -15.97 19.09
C HIS A 78 -9.56 -16.21 17.68
N ASP A 79 -10.59 -15.44 17.28
CA ASP A 79 -11.16 -15.55 15.93
C ASP A 79 -10.14 -15.20 14.86
N VAL A 80 -9.30 -14.20 15.14
CA VAL A 80 -8.24 -13.76 14.23
C VAL A 80 -7.09 -14.77 14.19
N ALA A 81 -6.62 -15.29 15.32
CA ALA A 81 -5.48 -16.21 15.37
C ALA A 81 -5.83 -17.60 14.81
N GLU A 82 -6.96 -18.18 15.22
CA GLU A 82 -7.29 -19.59 14.96
C GLU A 82 -8.63 -19.78 14.23
N GLY A 83 -9.55 -18.83 14.35
CA GLY A 83 -10.90 -18.95 13.79
C GLY A 83 -10.98 -18.90 12.26
N ALA A 84 -11.79 -19.79 11.66
CA ALA A 84 -12.04 -19.79 10.21
C ALA A 84 -12.75 -18.50 9.73
N ALA A 85 -13.64 -17.93 10.54
CA ALA A 85 -14.33 -16.68 10.22
C ALA A 85 -13.37 -15.48 10.17
N GLY A 86 -12.31 -15.47 10.99
CA GLY A 86 -11.30 -14.41 10.96
C GLY A 86 -10.43 -14.45 9.70
N VAL A 87 -10.13 -15.65 9.18
CA VAL A 87 -9.39 -15.83 7.92
C VAL A 87 -10.07 -15.09 6.78
N GLU A 88 -11.35 -15.38 6.55
CA GLU A 88 -12.09 -14.82 5.42
C GLU A 88 -12.14 -13.29 5.50
N VAL A 89 -12.42 -12.75 6.69
CA VAL A 89 -12.52 -11.30 6.89
C VAL A 89 -11.18 -10.60 6.68
N LEU A 90 -10.09 -11.14 7.22
CA LEU A 90 -8.77 -10.52 7.09
C LEU A 90 -8.24 -10.56 5.65
N ARG A 91 -8.58 -11.59 4.87
CA ARG A 91 -8.21 -11.69 3.46
C ARG A 91 -8.87 -10.61 2.59
N ILE A 92 -9.96 -9.98 3.04
CA ILE A 92 -10.66 -8.93 2.27
C ILE A 92 -9.73 -7.76 1.96
N LEU A 93 -8.90 -7.35 2.93
CA LEU A 93 -8.00 -6.22 2.78
C LEU A 93 -6.99 -6.39 1.63
N PRO A 94 -6.16 -7.46 1.60
CA PRO A 94 -5.24 -7.71 0.50
C PRO A 94 -5.96 -7.99 -0.82
N ALA A 95 -7.15 -8.60 -0.78
CA ALA A 95 -7.92 -8.90 -1.99
C ALA A 95 -8.42 -7.61 -2.67
N ILE A 96 -8.92 -6.66 -1.88
CA ILE A 96 -9.28 -5.32 -2.36
C ILE A 96 -8.04 -4.59 -2.87
N ALA A 97 -6.92 -4.65 -2.15
CA ALA A 97 -5.68 -4.00 -2.57
C ALA A 97 -5.19 -4.52 -3.93
N GLY A 98 -5.16 -5.85 -4.09
CA GLY A 98 -4.85 -6.51 -5.35
C GLY A 98 -5.85 -6.18 -6.45
N ALA A 99 -7.15 -6.02 -6.12
CA ALA A 99 -8.17 -5.68 -7.10
C ALA A 99 -8.02 -4.25 -7.61
N ILE A 100 -7.67 -3.30 -6.74
CA ILE A 100 -7.40 -1.90 -7.09
C ILE A 100 -6.11 -1.77 -7.93
N LEU A 101 -5.13 -2.65 -7.71
CA LEU A 101 -3.87 -2.66 -8.48
C LEU A 101 -4.11 -2.79 -10.00
N VAL A 102 -5.12 -3.55 -10.42
CA VAL A 102 -5.47 -3.79 -11.83
C VAL A 102 -5.87 -2.49 -12.57
N PRO A 103 -6.94 -1.76 -12.19
CA PRO A 103 -7.29 -0.50 -12.84
C PRO A 103 -6.23 0.59 -12.59
N LEU A 104 -5.48 0.53 -11.48
CA LEU A 104 -4.38 1.45 -11.24
C LEU A 104 -3.25 1.28 -12.26
N MET A 105 -2.93 0.04 -12.65
CA MET A 105 -1.97 -0.23 -13.72
C MET A 105 -2.43 0.38 -15.05
N TYR A 106 -3.73 0.24 -15.39
CA TYR A 106 -4.30 0.92 -16.56
C TYR A 106 -4.04 2.43 -16.49
N VAL A 107 -4.31 3.06 -15.35
CA VAL A 107 -4.10 4.51 -15.14
C VAL A 107 -2.64 4.89 -15.34
N VAL A 108 -1.70 4.15 -14.78
CA VAL A 108 -0.26 4.41 -14.91
C VAL A 108 0.19 4.31 -16.37
N LEU A 109 -0.24 3.27 -17.09
CA LEU A 109 0.07 3.10 -18.52
C LEU A 109 -0.50 4.26 -19.36
N ARG A 110 -1.70 4.76 -19.03
CA ARG A 110 -2.27 5.95 -19.67
C ARG A 110 -1.51 7.23 -19.30
N GLN A 111 -0.97 7.34 -18.09
CA GLN A 111 -0.13 8.47 -17.69
C GLN A 111 1.23 8.48 -18.42
N PHE A 112 1.76 7.30 -18.79
CA PHE A 112 2.91 7.19 -19.69
C PHE A 112 2.61 7.57 -21.15
N GLY A 113 1.34 7.83 -21.50
CA GLY A 113 0.94 8.24 -22.84
C GLY A 113 0.59 7.09 -23.77
N LEU A 114 0.50 5.85 -23.25
CA LEU A 114 0.13 4.70 -24.05
C LEU A 114 -1.35 4.74 -24.47
N SER A 115 -1.66 4.06 -25.58
CA SER A 115 -3.01 3.98 -26.12
C SER A 115 -3.95 3.22 -25.17
N ARG A 116 -5.27 3.43 -25.31
CA ARG A 116 -6.28 2.70 -24.54
C ARG A 116 -6.09 1.19 -24.63
N ARG A 117 -5.87 0.68 -25.84
CA ARG A 117 -5.71 -0.76 -26.12
C ARG A 117 -4.48 -1.33 -25.40
N ILE A 118 -3.34 -0.63 -25.44
CA ILE A 118 -2.12 -1.06 -24.77
C ILE A 118 -2.28 -1.01 -23.25
N ALA A 119 -2.89 0.04 -22.72
CA ALA A 119 -3.16 0.15 -21.28
C ALA A 119 -4.12 -0.94 -20.79
N THR A 120 -5.15 -1.28 -21.57
CA THR A 120 -6.04 -2.42 -21.27
C THR A 120 -5.27 -3.73 -21.29
N LEU A 121 -4.41 -3.96 -22.28
CA LEU A 121 -3.59 -5.18 -22.35
C LEU A 121 -2.66 -5.31 -21.14
N GLY A 122 -1.97 -4.23 -20.73
CA GLY A 122 -1.10 -4.27 -19.56
C GLY A 122 -1.87 -4.50 -18.25
N ALA A 123 -3.06 -3.92 -18.10
CA ALA A 123 -3.93 -4.21 -16.96
C ALA A 123 -4.47 -5.65 -16.99
N LEU A 124 -4.75 -6.20 -18.17
CA LEU A 124 -5.12 -7.62 -18.33
C LEU A 124 -3.98 -8.56 -17.90
N PHE A 125 -2.72 -8.22 -18.17
CA PHE A 125 -1.60 -9.00 -17.66
C PHE A 125 -1.56 -9.01 -16.14
N VAL A 126 -1.76 -7.87 -15.47
CA VAL A 126 -1.85 -7.82 -13.99
C VAL A 126 -3.09 -8.56 -13.46
N LEU A 127 -4.20 -8.53 -14.20
CA LEU A 127 -5.43 -9.24 -13.83
C LEU A 127 -5.26 -10.76 -13.91
N CYS A 128 -4.64 -11.25 -14.97
CA CYS A 128 -4.48 -12.68 -15.27
C CYS A 128 -3.18 -13.29 -14.73
N ASP A 129 -2.36 -12.51 -14.01
CA ASP A 129 -1.17 -13.02 -13.35
C ASP A 129 -1.55 -13.84 -12.11
N ASN A 130 -1.21 -15.14 -12.14
CA ASN A 130 -1.54 -16.06 -11.07
C ASN A 130 -0.80 -15.75 -9.77
N ALA A 131 0.44 -15.25 -9.82
CA ALA A 131 1.18 -14.92 -8.61
C ALA A 131 0.52 -13.73 -7.92
N LEU A 132 0.20 -12.66 -8.66
CA LEU A 132 -0.50 -11.50 -8.09
C LEU A 132 -1.92 -11.85 -7.60
N LEU A 133 -2.62 -12.76 -8.28
CA LEU A 133 -3.91 -13.25 -7.83
C LEU A 133 -3.79 -13.98 -6.50
N VAL A 134 -2.91 -14.98 -6.42
CA VAL A 134 -2.69 -15.81 -5.22
C VAL A 134 -2.21 -14.94 -4.06
N GLU A 135 -1.19 -14.12 -4.26
CA GLU A 135 -0.60 -13.24 -3.23
C GLU A 135 -1.65 -12.30 -2.61
N SER A 136 -2.58 -11.78 -3.44
CA SER A 136 -3.61 -10.86 -2.96
C SER A 136 -4.76 -11.54 -2.22
N ARG A 137 -4.87 -12.87 -2.25
CA ARG A 137 -6.01 -13.60 -1.66
C ARG A 137 -5.77 -14.11 -0.26
N PHE A 138 -4.55 -14.03 0.24
CA PHE A 138 -4.16 -14.47 1.59
C PHE A 138 -3.85 -13.26 2.47
N VAL A 139 -3.85 -13.46 3.81
CA VAL A 139 -3.49 -12.44 4.81
C VAL A 139 -1.99 -12.12 4.71
N LEU A 140 -1.60 -11.44 3.63
CA LEU A 140 -0.24 -11.06 3.26
C LEU A 140 -0.18 -9.56 3.02
N MET A 141 1.02 -8.99 3.13
CA MET A 141 1.24 -7.55 3.00
C MET A 141 1.63 -7.09 1.60
N ASP A 142 2.08 -8.00 0.73
CA ASP A 142 2.73 -7.64 -0.53
C ASP A 142 1.76 -7.00 -1.54
N SER A 143 0.46 -7.33 -1.50
CA SER A 143 -0.54 -6.64 -2.33
C SER A 143 -0.73 -5.16 -1.95
N LEU A 144 -0.65 -4.83 -0.65
CA LEU A 144 -0.67 -3.45 -0.17
C LEU A 144 0.64 -2.74 -0.53
N LEU A 145 1.78 -3.42 -0.40
CA LEU A 145 3.08 -2.90 -0.83
C LEU A 145 3.06 -2.49 -2.31
N LEU A 146 2.59 -3.37 -3.18
CA LEU A 146 2.45 -3.10 -4.62
C LEU A 146 1.47 -1.96 -4.89
N LEU A 147 0.32 -1.95 -4.21
CA LEU A 147 -0.67 -0.89 -4.34
C LEU A 147 -0.07 0.48 -4.00
N PHE A 148 0.55 0.63 -2.83
CA PHE A 148 1.16 1.90 -2.40
C PHE A 148 2.31 2.32 -3.32
N GLY A 149 3.12 1.36 -3.80
CA GLY A 149 4.21 1.62 -4.74
C GLY A 149 3.73 2.16 -6.09
N ILE A 150 2.78 1.47 -6.72
CA ILE A 150 2.22 1.90 -8.00
C ILE A 150 1.40 3.19 -7.84
N ALA A 151 0.73 3.39 -6.69
CA ALA A 151 0.03 4.64 -6.38
C ALA A 151 1.01 5.81 -6.21
N ALA A 152 2.16 5.60 -5.57
CA ALA A 152 3.23 6.58 -5.46
C ALA A 152 3.76 6.97 -6.85
N ILE A 153 4.01 6.00 -7.73
CA ILE A 153 4.41 6.25 -9.13
C ILE A 153 3.34 7.07 -9.86
N SER A 154 2.06 6.69 -9.74
CA SER A 154 0.95 7.41 -10.36
C SER A 154 0.87 8.88 -9.89
N CYS A 155 1.01 9.10 -8.58
CA CYS A 155 1.03 10.44 -8.01
C CYS A 155 2.26 11.23 -8.49
N PHE A 156 3.43 10.61 -8.57
CA PHE A 156 4.65 11.23 -9.09
C PHE A 156 4.50 11.67 -10.55
N LEU A 157 3.94 10.82 -11.42
CA LEU A 157 3.69 11.18 -12.83
C LEU A 157 2.74 12.38 -12.96
N GLN A 158 1.74 12.48 -12.08
CA GLN A 158 0.82 13.63 -12.06
C GLN A 158 1.42 14.88 -11.45
N PHE A 159 2.26 14.71 -10.42
CA PHE A 159 3.05 15.78 -9.81
C PHE A 159 3.95 16.45 -10.86
N ARG A 160 4.65 15.66 -11.69
CA ARG A 160 5.49 16.15 -12.79
C ARG A 160 4.74 17.01 -13.81
N LYS A 161 3.47 16.69 -14.09
CA LYS A 161 2.64 17.40 -15.08
C LYS A 161 1.81 18.54 -14.49
N SER A 162 1.85 18.73 -13.18
CA SER A 162 0.98 19.68 -12.48
C SER A 162 1.73 20.92 -12.02
N SER A 163 1.01 22.04 -11.98
CA SER A 163 1.48 23.32 -11.44
C SER A 163 0.52 23.86 -10.37
N GLY A 164 0.98 24.83 -9.57
CA GLY A 164 0.21 25.47 -8.51
C GLY A 164 -0.37 24.49 -7.49
N ARG A 165 -1.62 24.73 -7.05
CA ARG A 165 -2.30 23.89 -6.04
C ARG A 165 -2.35 22.40 -6.39
N ARG A 166 -2.49 22.05 -7.67
CA ARG A 166 -2.56 20.65 -8.10
C ARG A 166 -1.23 19.94 -7.89
N ARG A 167 -0.11 20.63 -8.10
CA ARG A 167 1.23 20.08 -7.84
C ARG A 167 1.37 19.69 -6.37
N VAL A 168 0.94 20.56 -5.46
CA VAL A 168 0.96 20.30 -4.01
C VAL A 168 0.10 19.08 -3.66
N VAL A 169 -1.11 18.96 -4.22
CA VAL A 169 -1.98 17.78 -3.99
C VAL A 169 -1.29 16.48 -4.38
N TRP A 170 -0.64 16.44 -5.55
CA TRP A 170 0.06 15.23 -6.00
C TRP A 170 1.36 14.97 -5.24
N LEU A 171 2.04 16.02 -4.79
CA LEU A 171 3.20 15.89 -3.90
C LEU A 171 2.80 15.24 -2.58
N VAL A 172 1.74 15.73 -1.95
CA VAL A 172 1.19 15.17 -0.70
C VAL A 172 0.72 13.73 -0.94
N GLY A 173 -0.05 13.48 -2.00
CA GLY A 173 -0.51 12.14 -2.35
C GLY A 173 0.64 11.15 -2.57
N MET A 174 1.67 11.55 -3.31
CA MET A 174 2.90 10.76 -3.50
C MET A 174 3.60 10.50 -2.17
N SER A 175 3.77 11.52 -1.32
CA SER A 175 4.46 11.41 -0.04
C SER A 175 3.74 10.48 0.92
N LEU A 176 2.41 10.54 0.98
CA LEU A 176 1.58 9.62 1.76
C LEU A 176 1.72 8.18 1.25
N CYS A 177 1.70 7.97 -0.07
CA CYS A 177 1.89 6.64 -0.65
C CYS A 177 3.29 6.08 -0.34
N ILE A 178 4.34 6.90 -0.41
CA ILE A 178 5.71 6.49 -0.04
C ILE A 178 5.79 6.18 1.47
N GLY A 179 5.17 7.00 2.33
CA GLY A 179 5.10 6.74 3.77
C GLY A 179 4.42 5.41 4.08
N MET A 180 3.29 5.13 3.43
CA MET A 180 2.57 3.86 3.57
C MET A 180 3.37 2.67 3.01
N LEU A 181 4.06 2.88 1.89
CA LEU A 181 4.92 1.87 1.26
C LEU A 181 6.08 1.46 2.18
N VAL A 182 6.83 2.43 2.70
CA VAL A 182 7.95 2.17 3.62
C VAL A 182 7.46 1.65 4.97
N GLY A 183 6.29 2.13 5.42
CA GLY A 183 5.60 1.63 6.62
C GLY A 183 5.03 0.21 6.46
N THR A 184 5.01 -0.35 5.24
CA THR A 184 4.64 -1.75 4.98
C THR A 184 5.85 -2.67 5.02
N LYS A 185 6.86 -2.39 4.18
CA LYS A 185 8.07 -3.22 4.06
C LYS A 185 9.21 -2.35 3.55
N TRP A 186 10.42 -2.52 4.09
CA TRP A 186 11.58 -1.71 3.68
C TRP A 186 12.04 -1.96 2.24
N THR A 187 11.65 -3.07 1.61
CA THR A 187 11.84 -3.26 0.16
C THR A 187 11.16 -2.17 -0.66
N GLY A 188 10.14 -1.51 -0.10
CA GLY A 188 9.50 -0.32 -0.66
C GLY A 188 10.43 0.88 -0.86
N LEU A 189 11.55 0.94 -0.13
CA LEU A 189 12.59 1.96 -0.34
C LEU A 189 13.17 1.93 -1.76
N ALA A 190 13.11 0.79 -2.45
CA ALA A 190 13.56 0.70 -3.85
C ALA A 190 12.73 1.61 -4.77
N ILE A 191 11.40 1.63 -4.61
CA ILE A 191 10.52 2.51 -5.41
C ILE A 191 10.72 3.97 -4.97
N ALA A 192 10.79 4.24 -3.65
CA ALA A 192 11.06 5.59 -3.16
C ALA A 192 12.39 6.15 -3.70
N GLY A 193 13.43 5.32 -3.71
CA GLY A 193 14.75 5.62 -4.27
C GLY A 193 14.70 5.87 -5.77
N LEU A 194 14.01 5.02 -6.55
CA LEU A 194 13.82 5.23 -7.99
C LEU A 194 13.16 6.58 -8.28
N LEU A 195 12.08 6.91 -7.56
CA LEU A 195 11.39 8.20 -7.73
C LEU A 195 12.30 9.37 -7.37
N ALA A 196 13.07 9.27 -6.29
CA ALA A 196 14.03 10.28 -5.88
C ALA A 196 15.14 10.49 -6.93
N VAL A 197 15.72 9.41 -7.46
CA VAL A 197 16.76 9.47 -8.51
C VAL A 197 16.22 10.12 -9.78
N VAL A 198 15.04 9.70 -10.25
CA VAL A 198 14.40 10.29 -11.44
C VAL A 198 14.13 11.79 -11.22
N TRP A 199 13.62 12.16 -10.04
CA TRP A 199 13.31 13.56 -9.74
C TRP A 199 14.57 14.42 -9.63
N LEU A 200 15.64 13.91 -8.99
CA LEU A 200 16.94 14.58 -8.89
C LEU A 200 17.57 14.77 -10.27
N TYR A 201 17.52 13.74 -11.11
CA TYR A 201 18.01 13.81 -12.49
C TYR A 201 17.26 14.90 -13.28
N GLU A 202 15.93 14.94 -13.19
CA GLU A 202 15.12 15.97 -13.85
C GLU A 202 15.41 17.38 -13.36
N TYR A 203 15.67 17.54 -12.06
CA TYR A 203 16.10 18.82 -11.50
C TYR A 203 17.50 19.22 -12.00
N GLY A 204 18.44 18.27 -12.05
CA GLY A 204 19.80 18.47 -12.54
C GLY A 204 19.85 18.91 -14.00
N MET A 205 18.93 18.43 -14.84
CA MET A 205 18.82 18.80 -16.25
C MET A 205 18.29 20.22 -16.50
N GLN A 206 17.85 20.95 -15.46
CA GLN A 206 17.32 22.31 -15.62
C GLN A 206 18.46 23.34 -15.76
N LYS A 207 18.59 23.95 -16.95
CA LYS A 207 19.64 24.91 -17.32
C LYS A 207 19.92 26.08 -16.36
N SER A 208 18.99 26.42 -15.46
CA SER A 208 19.07 27.67 -14.69
C SER A 208 18.92 27.50 -13.17
N HIS A 209 18.62 26.30 -12.65
CA HIS A 209 18.32 26.01 -11.23
C HIS A 209 17.51 27.09 -10.45
N LYS A 210 16.73 27.92 -11.16
CA LYS A 210 16.00 29.07 -10.60
C LYS A 210 14.97 28.66 -9.54
N ASN A 211 14.60 27.38 -9.52
CA ASN A 211 13.57 26.83 -8.64
C ASN A 211 14.14 26.03 -7.45
N TRP A 212 15.41 26.23 -7.06
CA TRP A 212 16.03 25.45 -5.98
C TRP A 212 15.27 25.54 -4.64
N ARG A 213 14.73 26.71 -4.28
CA ARG A 213 13.94 26.90 -3.05
C ARG A 213 12.67 26.06 -3.07
N GLN A 214 12.01 26.00 -4.24
CA GLN A 214 10.83 25.16 -4.43
C GLN A 214 11.22 23.68 -4.37
N PHE A 215 12.33 23.29 -5.00
CA PHE A 215 12.80 21.91 -4.94
C PHE A 215 13.08 21.46 -3.50
N VAL A 216 13.83 22.27 -2.74
CA VAL A 216 14.14 21.98 -1.33
C VAL A 216 12.87 21.94 -0.47
N SER A 217 11.92 22.86 -0.67
CA SER A 217 10.66 22.83 0.08
C SER A 217 9.81 21.61 -0.26
N GLU A 218 9.77 21.19 -1.52
CA GLU A 218 9.07 19.98 -1.95
C GLU A 218 9.72 18.72 -1.35
N CYS A 219 11.06 18.63 -1.33
CA CYS A 219 11.79 17.55 -0.65
C CYS A 219 11.52 17.54 0.85
N ALA A 220 11.52 18.71 1.51
CA ALA A 220 11.23 18.82 2.94
C ALA A 220 9.81 18.34 3.27
N VAL A 221 8.81 18.66 2.42
CA VAL A 221 7.44 18.17 2.58
C VAL A 221 7.38 16.65 2.44
N VAL A 222 8.09 16.06 1.47
CA VAL A 222 8.14 14.60 1.30
C VAL A 222 8.74 13.94 2.54
N VAL A 223 9.90 14.42 3.01
CA VAL A 223 10.55 13.87 4.21
C VAL A 223 9.65 14.01 5.44
N ALA A 224 9.04 15.18 5.65
CA ALA A 224 8.16 15.41 6.79
C ALA A 224 6.95 14.46 6.79
N ILE A 225 6.29 14.28 5.64
CA ILE A 225 5.11 13.40 5.53
C ILE A 225 5.53 11.93 5.67
N VAL A 226 6.59 11.48 4.98
CA VAL A 226 7.04 10.08 5.04
C VAL A 226 7.46 9.71 6.46
N SER A 227 8.26 10.58 7.11
CA SER A 227 8.63 10.38 8.52
C SER A 227 7.43 10.44 9.44
N GLY A 228 6.50 11.37 9.22
CA GLY A 228 5.27 11.48 10.01
C GLY A 228 4.39 10.23 9.95
N VAL A 229 4.22 9.65 8.75
CA VAL A 229 3.50 8.37 8.58
C VAL A 229 4.27 7.24 9.28
N TYR A 230 5.57 7.11 9.02
CA TYR A 230 6.39 6.03 9.57
C TYR A 230 6.43 6.07 11.11
N ILE A 231 6.79 7.21 11.69
CA ILE A 231 6.84 7.42 13.15
C ILE A 231 5.43 7.28 13.74
N GLY A 232 4.40 7.81 13.07
CA GLY A 232 3.01 7.68 13.51
C GLY A 232 2.56 6.22 13.61
N CYS A 233 2.91 5.37 12.64
CA CYS A 233 2.62 3.93 12.70
C CYS A 233 3.31 3.26 13.89
N PHE A 234 4.58 3.58 14.15
CA PHE A 234 5.29 3.03 15.32
C PHE A 234 4.74 3.56 16.65
N ALA A 235 4.39 4.84 16.72
CA ALA A 235 3.74 5.42 17.89
C ALA A 235 2.43 4.71 18.21
N ILE A 236 1.59 4.45 17.19
CA ILE A 236 0.36 3.67 17.34
C ILE A 236 0.70 2.24 17.77
N HIS A 237 1.66 1.57 17.11
CA HIS A 237 2.05 0.20 17.46
C HIS A 237 2.43 0.05 18.93
N PHE A 238 3.31 0.91 19.46
CA PHE A 238 3.70 0.85 20.86
C PHE A 238 2.57 1.25 21.82
N SER A 239 1.66 2.15 21.41
CA SER A 239 0.53 2.55 22.25
C SER A 239 -0.54 1.46 22.39
N LEU A 240 -0.66 0.57 21.38
CA LEU A 240 -1.65 -0.51 21.37
C LEU A 240 -1.16 -1.79 22.05
N LEU A 241 0.13 -1.88 22.41
CA LEU A 241 0.73 -3.09 22.98
C LEU A 241 1.27 -2.83 24.40
N PRO A 242 0.39 -2.54 25.39
CA PRO A 242 0.79 -2.22 26.75
C PRO A 242 1.21 -3.44 27.59
N PHE A 243 0.87 -4.65 27.19
CA PHE A 243 1.12 -5.87 27.95
C PHE A 243 2.37 -6.59 27.44
N SER A 244 3.08 -7.26 28.35
CA SER A 244 4.22 -8.11 28.01
C SER A 244 3.83 -9.23 27.08
N GLY A 245 4.70 -9.57 26.13
CA GLY A 245 4.53 -10.71 25.25
C GLY A 245 5.87 -11.23 24.74
N ASP A 246 5.84 -12.19 23.81
CA ASP A 246 7.04 -12.89 23.33
C ASP A 246 8.08 -11.96 22.69
N GLY A 247 7.67 -10.76 22.26
CA GLY A 247 8.57 -9.75 21.72
C GLY A 247 9.50 -9.10 22.75
N ASP A 248 9.21 -9.21 24.05
CA ASP A 248 9.95 -8.51 25.11
C ASP A 248 11.43 -8.91 25.16
N VAL A 249 11.76 -10.13 24.74
CA VAL A 249 13.14 -10.64 24.70
C VAL A 249 14.07 -9.84 23.78
N PHE A 250 13.50 -9.06 22.87
CA PHE A 250 14.23 -8.19 21.94
C PHE A 250 14.36 -6.74 22.44
N MET A 251 13.81 -6.44 23.62
CA MET A 251 13.83 -5.10 24.22
C MET A 251 14.82 -5.03 25.37
N SER A 252 15.38 -3.85 25.58
CA SER A 252 16.21 -3.57 26.76
C SER A 252 15.36 -3.59 28.02
N GLU A 253 15.89 -4.17 29.10
CA GLU A 253 15.34 -4.01 30.44
C GLU A 253 15.30 -2.53 30.83
N ARG A 254 14.21 -2.10 31.46
CA ARG A 254 14.01 -0.70 31.93
C ARG A 254 14.60 -0.46 33.30
#